data_AF-A0A8J8K380-F1
#
_entry.id   AF-A0A8J8K380-F1
#
_cell.length_a   1.000
_cell.length_b   1.000
_cell.length_c   1.000
_cell.angle_alpha   90.00
_cell.angle_beta   90.00
_cell.angle_gamma   90.00
#
_symmetry.space_group_name_H-M   'P 1'
#
loop_
_entity.id
_entity.type
_entity.pdbx_description
1 polymer ?
#
loop_
_entity_poly.entity_id
_entity_poly.type
_entity_poly.pdbx_seq_one_letter_code
_entity_poly.pdbx_strand_id
1 'polypeptide(L)'
;MSYQSQMHPFDIAKYKISDSSNKLYKYLLWTVVIAIIMVIVLVVSVVALASGFDFTDFDTNNLYSTIESLFAGGIVVIVLVSITGIALFIIMIMTYIQYYKLGSGFSLLQKSDSVSENAKNASFGIQGYLVAIIISIFVPDLAGAIISMVGNTALALGFYFVYRMFVDYQNQGRFNKKPTMILFIAATINLITAVASLFTTFGSIGSIIGFIMLVYGFRDLSKDIMQVQPPLGGPAKVQHIPSQTPSVSVTTQTETPPPTGALFCSNCGAKFQSGAKFCENCGSNL
;
A
#
# COMPACT_ATOMS: atom_id res chain seq x y z
N MET A 1 27.86 -4.44 -30.30
CA MET A 1 27.71 -3.58 -29.10
C MET A 1 26.23 -3.55 -28.74
N SER A 2 25.87 -4.15 -27.61
CA SER A 2 24.47 -4.34 -27.21
C SER A 2 23.90 -3.06 -26.62
N TYR A 3 22.72 -2.65 -27.09
CA TYR A 3 22.01 -1.44 -26.68
C TYR A 3 21.70 -1.35 -25.16
N GLN A 4 21.93 -2.43 -24.40
CA GLN A 4 21.71 -2.48 -22.95
C GLN A 4 22.77 -1.76 -22.12
N SER A 5 23.95 -1.43 -22.65
CA SER A 5 25.03 -0.85 -21.83
C SER A 5 24.92 0.66 -21.58
N GLN A 6 23.89 1.35 -22.10
CA GLN A 6 23.72 2.80 -21.94
C GLN A 6 22.43 3.24 -21.25
N MET A 7 21.54 2.31 -20.86
CA MET A 7 20.37 2.71 -20.08
C MET A 7 20.78 3.01 -18.65
N HIS A 8 20.40 4.20 -18.17
CA HIS A 8 20.61 4.59 -16.79
C HIS A 8 19.90 3.57 -15.88
N PRO A 9 20.52 3.11 -14.77
CA PRO A 9 19.96 2.06 -13.90
C PRO A 9 18.51 2.32 -13.45
N PHE A 10 18.15 3.60 -13.38
CA PHE A 10 16.82 4.08 -13.01
C PHE A 10 15.75 3.78 -14.08
N ASP A 11 16.09 3.85 -15.36
CA ASP A 11 15.13 3.58 -16.45
C ASP A 11 14.81 2.08 -16.53
N ILE A 12 15.82 1.24 -16.26
CA ILE A 12 15.64 -0.21 -16.14
C ILE A 12 14.72 -0.54 -14.97
N ALA A 13 14.91 0.12 -13.82
CA ALA A 13 14.03 -0.04 -12.65
C ALA A 13 12.60 0.41 -12.96
N LYS A 14 12.42 1.57 -13.61
CA LYS A 14 11.10 2.10 -13.99
C LYS A 14 10.37 1.16 -14.95
N TYR A 15 11.06 0.63 -15.96
CA TYR A 15 10.48 -0.33 -16.89
C TYR A 15 10.06 -1.62 -16.19
N LYS A 16 10.91 -2.16 -15.31
CA LYS A 16 10.63 -3.40 -14.58
C LYS A 16 9.48 -3.25 -13.57
N ILE A 17 9.38 -2.08 -12.92
CA ILE A 17 8.25 -1.72 -12.05
C ILE A 17 6.97 -1.56 -12.87
N SER A 18 7.03 -0.90 -14.02
CA SER A 18 5.87 -0.70 -14.90
C SER A 18 5.32 -2.02 -15.48
N ASP A 19 6.18 -2.92 -15.96
CA ASP A 19 5.74 -4.23 -16.46
C ASP A 19 5.15 -5.09 -15.34
N SER A 20 5.79 -5.09 -14.17
CA SER A 20 5.29 -5.83 -13.00
C SER A 20 3.97 -5.24 -12.48
N SER A 21 3.82 -3.91 -12.47
CA SER A 21 2.58 -3.26 -12.02
C SER A 21 1.43 -3.49 -12.99
N ASN A 22 1.68 -3.56 -14.30
CA ASN A 22 0.65 -3.82 -15.29
C ASN A 22 0.11 -5.26 -15.19
N LYS A 23 1.00 -6.23 -14.99
CA LYS A 23 0.60 -7.62 -14.69
C LYS A 23 -0.19 -7.70 -13.40
N LEU A 24 0.28 -7.02 -12.35
CA LEU A 24 -0.39 -6.98 -11.05
C LEU A 24 -1.79 -6.37 -11.15
N TYR A 25 -1.94 -5.24 -11.86
CA TYR A 25 -3.22 -4.59 -12.10
C TYR A 25 -4.23 -5.55 -12.75
N LYS A 26 -3.81 -6.33 -13.75
CA LYS A 26 -4.68 -7.32 -14.39
C LYS A 26 -5.13 -8.41 -13.42
N TYR A 27 -4.22 -8.94 -12.61
CA TYR A 27 -4.58 -9.94 -11.59
C TYR A 27 -5.54 -9.36 -10.57
N LEU A 28 -5.28 -8.15 -10.08
CA LEU A 28 -6.11 -7.49 -9.07
C LEU A 28 -7.51 -7.16 -9.62
N LEU A 29 -7.59 -6.72 -10.88
CA LEU A 29 -8.85 -6.52 -11.59
C LEU A 29 -9.64 -7.83 -11.71
N TRP A 30 -8.99 -8.93 -12.14
CA TRP A 30 -9.62 -10.24 -12.23
C TRP A 30 -10.13 -10.74 -10.87
N THR A 31 -9.34 -10.54 -9.81
CA THR A 31 -9.74 -10.87 -8.44
C THR A 31 -10.99 -10.11 -8.00
N VAL A 32 -11.07 -8.81 -8.28
CA VAL A 32 -12.25 -7.99 -7.98
C VAL A 32 -13.46 -8.47 -8.78
N VAL A 33 -13.30 -8.79 -10.07
CA VAL A 33 -14.38 -9.32 -10.91
C VAL A 33 -14.90 -10.66 -10.36
N ILE A 34 -14.01 -11.57 -9.97
CA ILE A 34 -14.39 -12.86 -9.37
C ILE A 34 -15.13 -12.64 -8.05
N ALA A 35 -14.65 -11.72 -7.20
CA ALA A 35 -15.33 -11.40 -5.94
C ALA A 35 -16.75 -10.85 -6.18
N ILE A 36 -16.94 -9.96 -7.17
CA ILE A 36 -18.26 -9.44 -7.55
C ILE A 36 -19.17 -10.58 -8.03
N ILE A 37 -18.68 -11.47 -8.89
CA ILE A 37 -19.44 -12.65 -9.35
C ILE A 37 -19.87 -13.51 -8.17
N MET A 38 -18.96 -13.79 -7.23
CA MET A 38 -19.25 -14.58 -6.03
C MET A 38 -20.35 -13.92 -5.16
N VAL A 39 -20.30 -12.59 -5.00
CA VAL A 39 -21.35 -11.85 -4.28
C VAL A 39 -22.69 -11.91 -5.01
N ILE A 40 -22.70 -11.79 -6.35
CA ILE A 40 -23.94 -11.91 -7.14
C ILE A 40 -24.52 -13.32 -6.97
N VAL A 41 -23.70 -14.37 -7.04
CA VAL A 41 -24.13 -15.76 -6.83
C VAL A 41 -24.68 -15.95 -5.42
N LEU A 42 -24.04 -15.37 -4.40
CA LEU A 42 -24.54 -15.38 -3.03
C LEU A 42 -25.93 -14.73 -2.93
N VAL A 43 -26.10 -13.52 -3.48
CA VAL A 43 -27.37 -12.79 -3.45
C VAL A 43 -28.47 -13.56 -4.18
N VAL A 44 -28.18 -14.10 -5.38
CA VAL A 44 -29.14 -14.92 -6.15
C VAL A 44 -29.52 -16.17 -5.36
N SER A 45 -28.58 -16.81 -4.68
CA SER A 45 -28.84 -17.98 -3.85
C SER A 45 -29.74 -17.65 -2.66
N VAL A 46 -29.48 -16.53 -1.98
CA VAL A 46 -30.32 -16.04 -0.86
C VAL A 46 -31.72 -15.68 -1.34
N VAL A 47 -31.86 -15.01 -2.49
CA VAL A 47 -33.18 -14.66 -3.06
C VAL A 47 -33.94 -15.91 -3.49
N ALA A 48 -33.28 -16.88 -4.13
CA ALA A 48 -33.91 -18.14 -4.53
C ALA A 48 -34.38 -18.97 -3.32
N LEU A 49 -33.59 -18.98 -2.23
CA LEU A 49 -34.00 -19.57 -0.96
C LEU A 49 -35.19 -18.81 -0.36
N ALA A 50 -35.16 -17.48 -0.35
CA ALA A 50 -36.24 -16.66 0.21
C ALA A 50 -37.56 -16.79 -0.59
N SER A 51 -37.49 -16.96 -1.92
CA SER A 51 -38.67 -17.10 -2.77
C SER A 51 -39.29 -18.50 -2.73
N GLY A 52 -38.51 -19.51 -2.31
CA GLY A 52 -38.98 -20.90 -2.16
C GLY A 52 -39.54 -21.23 -0.77
N PHE A 53 -39.33 -20.36 0.21
CA PHE A 53 -39.87 -20.50 1.57
C PHE A 53 -41.23 -19.81 1.66
N ASP A 54 -42.30 -20.58 1.44
CA ASP A 54 -43.66 -20.13 1.76
C ASP A 54 -43.87 -20.26 3.27
N PHE A 55 -43.74 -19.16 4.01
CA PHE A 55 -43.90 -19.13 5.48
C PHE A 55 -45.34 -19.43 5.94
N THR A 56 -46.26 -19.62 5.00
CA THR A 56 -47.70 -19.76 5.28
C THR A 56 -48.09 -21.17 5.75
N ASP A 57 -47.26 -22.19 5.51
CA ASP A 57 -47.52 -23.60 5.87
C ASP A 57 -46.83 -24.05 7.18
N PHE A 58 -46.54 -23.13 8.09
CA PHE A 58 -46.00 -23.47 9.41
C PHE A 58 -47.05 -24.22 10.25
N ASP A 59 -47.05 -25.56 10.20
CA ASP A 59 -47.80 -26.40 11.14
C ASP A 59 -47.16 -26.33 12.53
N THR A 60 -47.76 -25.51 13.39
CA THR A 60 -47.31 -25.29 14.78
C THR A 60 -47.35 -26.57 15.62
N ASN A 61 -48.02 -27.62 15.16
CA ASN A 61 -48.14 -28.88 15.89
C ASN A 61 -46.97 -29.85 15.63
N ASN A 62 -46.13 -29.60 14.62
CA ASN A 62 -45.03 -30.50 14.26
C ASN A 62 -43.68 -29.78 14.18
N LEU A 63 -43.22 -29.33 15.35
CA LEU A 63 -41.95 -28.62 15.58
C LEU A 63 -40.74 -29.30 14.92
N TYR A 64 -40.75 -30.63 14.78
CA TYR A 64 -39.64 -31.40 14.22
C TYR A 64 -39.43 -31.11 12.72
N SER A 65 -40.52 -31.08 11.94
CA SER A 65 -40.47 -30.80 10.49
C SER A 65 -40.01 -29.38 10.18
N THR A 66 -40.37 -28.44 11.06
CA THR A 66 -39.99 -27.03 10.99
C THR A 66 -38.50 -26.83 11.26
N ILE A 67 -37.95 -27.56 12.23
CA ILE A 67 -36.52 -27.51 12.55
C ILE A 67 -35.71 -28.10 11.37
N GLU A 68 -36.17 -29.20 10.77
CA GLU A 68 -35.46 -29.86 9.67
C GLU A 68 -35.32 -28.97 8.42
N SER A 69 -36.36 -28.23 8.05
CA SER A 69 -36.31 -27.30 6.90
C SER A 69 -35.44 -26.06 7.15
N LEU A 70 -35.46 -25.53 8.38
CA LEU A 70 -34.57 -24.44 8.83
C LEU A 70 -33.09 -24.87 8.80
N PHE A 71 -32.79 -26.11 9.21
CA PHE A 71 -31.42 -26.64 9.17
C PHE A 71 -30.91 -26.83 7.74
N ALA A 72 -31.73 -27.33 6.81
CA ALA A 72 -31.32 -27.53 5.42
C ALA A 72 -30.96 -26.21 4.71
N GLY A 73 -31.77 -25.17 4.87
CA GLY A 73 -31.47 -23.83 4.33
C GLY A 73 -30.30 -23.14 5.02
N GLY A 74 -30.23 -23.26 6.36
CA GLY A 74 -29.16 -22.65 7.16
C GLY A 74 -27.77 -23.19 6.83
N ILE A 75 -27.64 -24.50 6.62
CA ILE A 75 -26.34 -25.12 6.26
C ILE A 75 -25.83 -24.57 4.93
N VAL A 76 -26.70 -24.38 3.93
CA VAL A 76 -26.30 -23.85 2.62
C VAL A 76 -25.78 -22.42 2.74
N VAL A 77 -26.47 -21.56 3.52
CA VAL A 77 -26.04 -20.18 3.76
C VAL A 77 -24.70 -20.15 4.52
N ILE A 78 -24.55 -20.97 5.57
CA ILE A 78 -23.31 -21.05 6.36
C ILE A 78 -22.13 -21.50 5.49
N VAL A 79 -22.32 -22.50 4.62
CA VAL A 79 -21.29 -22.99 3.71
C VAL A 79 -20.90 -21.92 2.69
N LEU A 80 -21.88 -21.23 2.09
CA LEU A 80 -21.62 -20.15 1.13
C LEU A 80 -20.88 -18.96 1.76
N VAL A 81 -21.28 -18.56 2.97
CA VAL A 81 -20.63 -17.50 3.74
C VAL A 81 -19.19 -17.91 4.11
N SER A 82 -18.99 -19.17 4.51
CA SER A 82 -17.66 -19.70 4.83
C SER A 82 -16.73 -19.74 3.61
N ILE A 83 -17.22 -20.20 2.45
CA ILE A 83 -16.45 -20.22 1.19
C ILE A 83 -16.07 -18.79 0.79
N THR A 84 -16.99 -17.83 0.92
CA THR A 84 -16.73 -16.42 0.62
C THR A 84 -15.67 -15.85 1.56
N GLY A 85 -15.74 -16.17 2.85
CA GLY A 85 -14.72 -15.78 3.84
C GLY A 85 -13.33 -16.34 3.52
N ILE A 86 -13.25 -17.63 3.18
CA ILE A 86 -11.99 -18.28 2.81
C ILE A 86 -11.42 -17.64 1.53
N ALA A 87 -12.26 -17.36 0.53
CA ALA A 87 -11.83 -16.69 -0.69
C ALA A 87 -11.24 -15.29 -0.41
N LEU A 88 -11.92 -14.49 0.43
CA LEU A 88 -11.43 -13.18 0.84
C LEU A 88 -10.12 -13.27 1.64
N PHE A 89 -9.99 -14.27 2.50
CA PHE A 89 -8.76 -14.54 3.25
C PHE A 89 -7.59 -14.92 2.35
N ILE A 90 -7.81 -15.76 1.33
CA ILE A 90 -6.80 -16.10 0.32
C ILE A 90 -6.38 -14.85 -0.46
N ILE A 91 -7.34 -14.00 -0.86
CA ILE A 91 -7.06 -12.73 -1.55
C ILE A 91 -6.21 -11.81 -0.67
N MET A 92 -6.50 -11.74 0.63
CA MET A 92 -5.73 -10.98 1.59
C MET A 92 -4.28 -11.51 1.70
N ILE A 93 -4.09 -12.83 1.84
CA ILE A 93 -2.75 -13.46 1.87
C ILE A 93 -1.99 -13.17 0.57
N MET A 94 -2.64 -13.31 -0.58
CA MET A 94 -2.00 -13.03 -1.87
C MET A 94 -1.59 -11.56 -1.98
N THR A 95 -2.45 -10.63 -1.55
CA THR A 95 -2.15 -9.20 -1.53
C THR A 95 -1.00 -8.89 -0.58
N TYR A 96 -0.96 -9.55 0.59
CA TYR A 96 0.13 -9.43 1.56
C TYR A 96 1.47 -9.93 1.02
N ILE A 97 1.50 -11.12 0.41
CA ILE A 97 2.71 -11.68 -0.21
C ILE A 97 3.20 -10.78 -1.34
N GLN A 98 2.30 -10.31 -2.20
CA GLN A 98 2.61 -9.37 -3.29
C GLN A 98 3.18 -8.06 -2.74
N TYR A 99 2.62 -7.55 -1.64
CA TYR A 99 3.11 -6.34 -0.98
C TYR A 99 4.56 -6.49 -0.48
N TYR A 100 4.89 -7.60 0.19
CA TYR A 100 6.27 -7.87 0.60
C TYR A 100 7.23 -8.01 -0.59
N LYS A 101 6.75 -8.60 -1.68
CA LYS A 101 7.53 -8.75 -2.92
C LYS A 101 7.72 -7.41 -3.67
N LEU A 102 6.79 -6.46 -3.54
CA LEU A 102 6.91 -5.10 -4.05
C LEU A 102 7.78 -4.23 -3.13
N GLY A 103 7.73 -4.47 -1.82
CA GLY A 103 8.58 -3.84 -0.82
C GLY A 103 10.07 -4.09 -1.06
N SER A 104 10.44 -5.22 -1.65
CA SER A 104 11.85 -5.45 -2.07
C SER A 104 12.29 -4.51 -3.20
N GLY A 105 11.39 -3.98 -4.02
CA GLY A 105 11.70 -2.94 -5.01
C GLY A 105 11.86 -1.55 -4.38
N PHE A 106 11.09 -1.26 -3.33
CA PHE A 106 11.23 -0.04 -2.53
C PHE A 106 12.47 -0.02 -1.62
N SER A 107 13.14 -1.17 -1.42
CA SER A 107 14.42 -1.23 -0.69
C SER A 107 15.50 -0.32 -1.29
N LEU A 108 15.45 -0.04 -2.60
CA LEU A 108 16.34 0.91 -3.27
C LEU A 108 15.98 2.39 -3.02
N LEU A 109 14.73 2.66 -2.63
CA LEU A 109 14.26 3.99 -2.20
C LEU A 109 14.40 4.20 -0.68
N GLN A 110 14.85 3.18 0.05
CA GLN A 110 14.86 3.08 1.51
C GLN A 110 15.91 3.96 2.20
N LYS A 111 16.67 4.77 1.46
CA LYS A 111 17.63 5.73 2.06
C LYS A 111 16.94 6.98 2.65
N SER A 112 15.60 7.05 2.61
CA SER A 112 14.78 8.06 3.29
C SER A 112 13.89 7.36 4.31
N ASP A 113 14.31 7.40 5.58
CA ASP A 113 13.71 6.59 6.65
C ASP A 113 12.22 6.93 6.89
N SER A 114 11.84 8.22 6.83
CA SER A 114 10.47 8.66 7.14
C SER A 114 9.43 8.24 6.10
N VAL A 115 9.77 8.31 4.80
CA VAL A 115 8.84 7.96 3.71
C VAL A 115 8.54 6.46 3.71
N SER A 116 9.57 5.65 3.93
CA SER A 116 9.42 4.19 4.05
C SER A 116 8.55 3.81 5.25
N GLU A 117 8.73 4.47 6.40
CA GLU A 117 7.91 4.24 7.59
C GLU A 117 6.44 4.62 7.37
N ASN A 118 6.18 5.80 6.79
CA ASN A 118 4.83 6.23 6.45
C ASN A 118 4.15 5.28 5.45
N ALA A 119 4.87 4.78 4.44
CA ALA A 119 4.34 3.82 3.49
C ALA A 119 3.96 2.49 4.15
N LYS A 120 4.79 1.99 5.09
CA LYS A 120 4.47 0.80 5.88
C LYS A 120 3.22 1.01 6.74
N ASN A 121 3.13 2.15 7.43
CA ASN A 121 1.98 2.47 8.28
C ASN A 121 0.69 2.66 7.46
N ALA A 122 0.78 3.29 6.29
CA ALA A 122 -0.34 3.40 5.34
C ALA A 122 -0.86 2.04 4.92
N SER A 123 0.04 1.13 4.52
CA SER A 123 -0.32 -0.23 4.15
C SER A 123 -0.95 -1.00 5.31
N PHE A 124 -0.40 -0.88 6.51
CA PHE A 124 -0.93 -1.55 7.70
C PHE A 124 -2.36 -1.09 8.01
N GLY A 125 -2.63 0.22 7.92
CA GLY A 125 -3.97 0.77 8.11
C GLY A 125 -4.99 0.26 7.08
N ILE A 126 -4.61 0.22 5.80
CA ILE A 126 -5.47 -0.29 4.73
C ILE A 126 -5.73 -1.79 4.89
N GLN A 127 -4.72 -2.59 5.23
CA GLN A 127 -4.88 -4.02 5.48
C GLN A 127 -5.75 -4.29 6.72
N GLY A 128 -5.54 -3.54 7.80
CA GLY A 128 -6.35 -3.64 9.02
C GLY A 128 -7.83 -3.36 8.74
N TYR A 129 -8.13 -2.39 7.88
CA TYR A 129 -9.50 -2.14 7.42
C TYR A 129 -10.11 -3.33 6.66
N LEU A 130 -9.37 -3.92 5.72
CA LEU A 130 -9.86 -5.06 4.94
C LEU A 130 -10.15 -6.27 5.85
N VAL A 131 -9.24 -6.56 6.79
CA VAL A 131 -9.43 -7.62 7.79
C VAL A 131 -10.69 -7.34 8.62
N ALA A 132 -10.84 -6.11 9.12
CA ALA A 132 -11.98 -5.74 9.94
C ALA A 132 -13.30 -5.86 9.17
N ILE A 133 -13.37 -5.42 7.91
CA ILE A 133 -14.57 -5.62 7.08
C ILE A 133 -14.90 -7.09 6.95
N ILE A 134 -13.91 -7.94 6.62
CA ILE A 134 -14.14 -9.37 6.45
C ILE A 134 -14.70 -9.95 7.75
N ILE A 135 -14.07 -9.68 8.90
CA ILE A 135 -14.53 -10.20 10.19
C ILE A 135 -15.94 -9.68 10.52
N SER A 136 -16.24 -8.40 10.24
CA SER A 136 -17.54 -7.80 10.53
C SER A 136 -18.71 -8.47 9.79
N ILE A 137 -18.45 -9.15 8.66
CA ILE A 137 -19.47 -9.91 7.94
C ILE A 137 -19.89 -11.17 8.71
N PHE A 138 -18.98 -11.77 9.49
CA PHE A 138 -19.24 -13.00 10.25
C PHE A 138 -19.68 -12.75 11.68
N VAL A 139 -19.51 -11.53 12.17
CA VAL A 139 -19.85 -11.15 13.54
C VAL A 139 -21.10 -10.29 13.49
N PRO A 140 -22.29 -10.83 13.81
CA PRO A 140 -23.52 -10.04 13.80
C PRO A 140 -23.53 -8.97 14.92
N ASP A 141 -24.54 -8.11 14.83
CA ASP A 141 -24.94 -7.17 15.88
C ASP A 141 -23.86 -6.13 16.27
N LEU A 142 -23.86 -5.76 17.56
CA LEU A 142 -23.00 -4.71 18.12
C LEU A 142 -21.51 -5.02 17.93
N ALA A 143 -21.12 -6.29 18.01
CA ALA A 143 -19.72 -6.69 17.85
C ALA A 143 -19.24 -6.46 16.40
N GLY A 144 -20.06 -6.78 15.40
CA GLY A 144 -19.77 -6.47 14.00
C GLY A 144 -19.64 -4.98 13.75
N ALA A 145 -20.53 -4.18 14.35
CA ALA A 145 -20.50 -2.74 14.23
C ALA A 145 -19.24 -2.11 14.87
N ILE A 146 -18.81 -2.61 16.05
CA ILE A 146 -17.55 -2.21 16.69
C ILE A 146 -16.35 -2.56 15.80
N ILE A 147 -16.32 -3.76 15.24
CA ILE A 147 -15.23 -4.20 14.35
C ILE A 147 -15.18 -3.32 13.10
N SER A 148 -16.32 -3.01 12.49
CA SER A 148 -16.40 -2.07 11.37
C SER A 148 -15.90 -0.67 11.75
N MET A 149 -16.20 -0.18 12.95
CA MET A 149 -15.71 1.10 13.44
C MET A 149 -14.17 1.12 13.59
N VAL A 150 -13.60 0.05 14.16
CA VAL A 150 -12.14 -0.14 14.25
C VAL A 150 -11.52 -0.18 12.85
N GLY A 151 -12.14 -0.92 11.92
CA GLY A 151 -11.72 -0.97 10.53
C GLY A 151 -11.69 0.41 9.88
N ASN A 152 -12.79 1.16 9.96
CA ASN A 152 -12.87 2.51 9.38
C ASN A 152 -11.84 3.46 10.00
N THR A 153 -11.53 3.30 11.29
CA THR A 153 -10.46 4.04 11.96
C THR A 153 -9.09 3.70 11.37
N ALA A 154 -8.80 2.40 11.18
CA ALA A 154 -7.57 1.95 10.54
C ALA A 154 -7.45 2.47 9.10
N LEU A 155 -8.55 2.53 8.35
CA LEU A 155 -8.57 3.11 7.01
C LEU A 155 -8.25 4.60 7.02
N ALA A 156 -8.86 5.37 7.92
CA ALA A 156 -8.60 6.80 8.06
C ALA A 156 -7.15 7.08 8.42
N LEU A 157 -6.57 6.31 9.35
CA LEU A 157 -5.16 6.37 9.68
C LEU A 157 -4.28 5.99 8.48
N GLY A 158 -4.65 4.94 7.73
CA GLY A 158 -3.96 4.53 6.51
C GLY A 158 -3.85 5.69 5.50
N PHE A 159 -4.96 6.37 5.21
CA PHE A 159 -4.97 7.51 4.30
C PHE A 159 -4.27 8.76 4.87
N TYR A 160 -4.29 8.96 6.19
CA TYR A 160 -3.48 10.00 6.82
C TYR A 160 -1.98 9.79 6.55
N PHE A 161 -1.49 8.55 6.68
CA PHE A 161 -0.10 8.23 6.35
C PHE A 161 0.21 8.39 4.86
N VAL A 162 -0.73 8.06 3.97
CA VAL A 162 -0.59 8.36 2.53
C VAL A 162 -0.43 9.88 2.32
N TYR A 163 -1.29 10.70 2.93
CA TYR A 163 -1.17 12.15 2.85
C TYR A 163 0.20 12.64 3.34
N ARG A 164 0.64 12.16 4.52
CA ARG A 164 1.93 12.54 5.11
C ARG A 164 3.12 12.13 4.24
N MET A 165 3.02 10.98 3.56
CA MET A 165 3.99 10.53 2.56
C MET A 165 4.11 11.52 1.38
N PHE A 166 2.98 12.04 0.85
CA PHE A 166 3.05 13.04 -0.22
C PHE A 166 3.57 14.39 0.25
N VAL A 167 3.27 14.81 1.48
CA VAL A 167 3.88 16.02 2.08
C VAL A 167 5.40 15.87 2.15
N ASP A 168 5.89 14.70 2.57
CA ASP A 168 7.33 14.43 2.59
C ASP A 168 7.93 14.47 1.17
N TYR A 169 7.25 13.91 0.16
CA TYR A 169 7.69 14.01 -1.24
C TYR A 169 7.71 15.44 -1.77
N GLN A 170 6.73 16.26 -1.39
CA GLN A 170 6.68 17.68 -1.73
C GLN A 170 7.84 18.44 -1.10
N ASN A 171 8.13 18.18 0.18
CA ASN A 171 9.25 18.80 0.90
C ASN A 171 10.61 18.41 0.31
N GLN A 172 10.71 17.23 -0.32
CA GLN A 172 11.89 16.79 -1.07
C GLN A 172 11.99 17.39 -2.48
N GLY A 173 11.03 18.24 -2.90
CA GLY A 173 10.98 18.80 -4.25
C GLY A 173 10.67 17.77 -5.34
N ARG A 174 10.22 16.57 -4.97
CA ARG A 174 9.87 15.48 -5.91
C ARG A 174 8.44 15.58 -6.43
N PHE A 175 7.64 16.44 -5.81
CA PHE A 175 6.24 16.60 -6.12
C PHE A 175 5.87 18.09 -6.09
N ASN A 176 5.41 18.62 -7.23
CA ASN A 176 5.13 20.05 -7.38
C ASN A 176 3.66 20.41 -7.08
N LYS A 177 2.77 19.41 -7.12
CA LYS A 177 1.34 19.56 -6.80
C LYS A 177 1.16 19.50 -5.28
N LYS A 178 0.25 20.31 -4.73
CA LYS A 178 -0.11 20.21 -3.31
C LYS A 178 -0.84 18.89 -3.06
N PRO A 179 -0.48 18.11 -2.02
CA PRO A 179 -1.15 16.87 -1.69
C PRO A 179 -2.61 17.12 -1.34
N THR A 180 -3.51 16.33 -1.92
CA THR A 180 -4.95 16.44 -1.67
C THR A 180 -5.34 15.70 -0.39
N MET A 181 -6.06 16.38 0.52
CA MET A 181 -6.64 15.76 1.73
C MET A 181 -7.95 15.00 1.48
N ILE A 182 -8.45 14.97 0.24
CA ILE A 182 -9.78 14.43 -0.10
C ILE A 182 -9.96 12.98 0.38
N LEU A 183 -8.96 12.12 0.21
CA LEU A 183 -9.01 10.72 0.66
C LEU A 183 -9.13 10.59 2.18
N PHE A 184 -8.38 11.40 2.93
CA PHE A 184 -8.45 11.41 4.38
C PHE A 184 -9.83 11.87 4.84
N ILE A 185 -10.34 12.97 4.28
CA ILE A 185 -11.68 13.50 4.59
C ILE A 185 -12.76 12.47 4.27
N ALA A 186 -12.69 11.80 3.11
CA ALA A 186 -13.64 10.76 2.73
C ALA A 186 -13.65 9.59 3.73
N ALA A 187 -12.46 9.15 4.17
CA ALA A 187 -12.34 8.10 5.18
C ALA A 187 -12.86 8.54 6.55
N THR A 188 -12.63 9.79 6.95
CA THR A 188 -13.20 10.35 8.19
C THR A 188 -14.72 10.44 8.12
N ILE A 189 -15.31 10.82 6.97
CA ILE A 189 -16.76 10.83 6.79
C ILE A 189 -17.35 9.42 6.90
N ASN A 190 -16.70 8.41 6.31
CA ASN A 190 -17.10 7.01 6.48
C ASN A 190 -17.03 6.57 7.94
N LEU A 191 -15.99 6.96 8.67
CA LEU A 191 -15.87 6.70 10.10
C LEU A 191 -17.00 7.35 10.91
N ILE A 192 -17.27 8.64 10.68
CA ILE A 192 -18.36 9.36 11.36
C ILE A 192 -19.70 8.69 11.06
N THR A 193 -19.93 8.27 9.82
CA THR A 193 -21.16 7.58 9.45
C THR A 193 -21.27 6.22 10.14
N ALA A 194 -20.18 5.46 10.23
CA ALA A 194 -20.14 4.19 10.96
C ALA A 194 -20.47 4.40 12.44
N VAL A 195 -19.91 5.42 13.09
CA VAL A 195 -20.24 5.78 14.47
C VAL A 195 -21.71 6.17 14.61
N ALA A 196 -22.23 7.01 13.70
CA ALA A 196 -23.63 7.45 13.72
C ALA A 196 -24.61 6.28 13.53
N SER A 197 -24.22 5.25 12.77
CA SER A 197 -25.04 4.05 12.55
C SER A 197 -25.21 3.20 13.82
N LEU A 198 -24.35 3.35 14.83
CA LEU A 198 -24.54 2.71 16.14
C LEU A 198 -25.74 3.28 16.90
N PHE A 199 -26.13 4.52 16.61
CA PHE A 199 -27.18 5.23 17.34
C PHE A 199 -28.46 5.43 16.52
N THR A 200 -28.39 5.26 15.19
CA THR A 200 -29.50 5.55 14.29
C THR A 200 -29.59 4.54 13.15
N THR A 201 -30.80 4.19 12.73
CA THR A 201 -31.08 3.31 11.58
C THR A 201 -30.80 3.95 10.21
N PHE A 202 -30.39 5.23 10.16
CA PHE A 202 -30.19 6.00 8.92
C PHE A 202 -28.77 5.88 8.28
N GLY A 203 -27.97 4.89 8.70
CA GLY A 203 -26.56 4.75 8.31
C GLY A 203 -26.27 4.55 6.81
N SER A 204 -27.27 4.25 5.97
CA SER A 204 -27.06 3.87 4.57
C SER A 204 -26.65 5.04 3.66
N ILE A 205 -27.20 6.25 3.86
CA ILE A 205 -26.96 7.37 2.94
C ILE A 205 -25.53 7.91 3.08
N GLY A 206 -25.02 8.06 4.31
CA GLY A 206 -23.66 8.56 4.55
C GLY A 206 -22.59 7.61 4.00
N SER A 207 -22.86 6.30 4.01
CA SER A 207 -21.94 5.28 3.49
C SER A 207 -21.78 5.40 1.97
N ILE A 208 -22.87 5.67 1.25
CA ILE A 208 -22.83 5.88 -0.21
C ILE A 208 -22.01 7.13 -0.56
N ILE A 209 -22.24 8.25 0.15
CA ILE A 209 -21.50 9.50 -0.10
C ILE A 209 -20.01 9.31 0.19
N GLY A 210 -19.67 8.70 1.33
CA GLY A 210 -18.29 8.42 1.69
C GLY A 210 -17.61 7.46 0.71
N PHE A 211 -18.32 6.44 0.21
CA PHE A 211 -17.81 5.54 -0.83
C PHE A 211 -17.54 6.26 -2.16
N ILE A 212 -18.47 7.10 -2.63
CA ILE A 212 -18.28 7.88 -3.87
C ILE A 212 -17.06 8.81 -3.74
N MET A 213 -16.92 9.51 -2.61
CA MET A 213 -15.75 10.35 -2.37
C MET A 213 -14.44 9.57 -2.33
N LEU A 214 -14.46 8.35 -1.77
CA LEU A 214 -13.30 7.47 -1.70
C LEU A 214 -12.89 6.97 -3.09
N VAL A 215 -13.85 6.59 -3.96
CA VAL A 215 -13.59 6.27 -5.37
C VAL A 215 -12.99 7.47 -6.12
N TYR A 216 -13.56 8.66 -5.92
CA TYR A 216 -13.04 9.89 -6.55
C TYR A 216 -11.62 10.22 -6.07
N GLY A 217 -11.37 10.08 -4.75
CA GLY A 217 -10.08 10.27 -4.13
C GLY A 217 -9.02 9.29 -4.65
N PHE A 218 -9.38 8.02 -4.85
CA PHE A 218 -8.48 7.02 -5.45
C PHE A 218 -8.13 7.36 -6.91
N ARG A 219 -9.11 7.87 -7.68
CA ARG A 219 -8.86 8.30 -9.05
C ARG A 219 -7.86 9.46 -9.11
N ASP A 220 -7.96 10.41 -8.18
CA ASP A 220 -7.02 11.53 -8.12
C ASP A 220 -5.64 11.08 -7.61
N LEU A 221 -5.59 10.24 -6.58
CA LEU A 221 -4.35 9.63 -6.09
C LEU A 221 -3.59 8.86 -7.18
N SER A 222 -4.30 8.10 -8.01
CA SER A 222 -3.70 7.38 -9.13
C SER A 222 -3.01 8.33 -10.13
N LYS A 223 -3.63 9.48 -10.43
CA LYS A 223 -3.03 10.49 -11.30
C LYS A 223 -1.80 11.13 -10.66
N ASP A 224 -1.86 11.37 -9.36
CA ASP A 224 -0.78 11.99 -8.61
C ASP A 224 0.44 11.07 -8.49
N ILE A 225 0.25 9.77 -8.29
CA ILE A 225 1.34 8.78 -8.30
C ILE A 225 2.08 8.79 -9.65
N MET A 226 1.35 8.97 -10.77
CA MET A 226 1.98 9.02 -12.10
C MET A 226 2.78 10.30 -12.37
N GLN A 227 2.58 11.37 -11.58
CA GLN A 227 3.28 12.63 -11.72
C GLN A 227 4.55 12.72 -10.87
N VAL A 228 4.83 11.74 -9.99
CA VAL A 228 6.06 11.74 -9.19
C VAL A 228 7.26 11.59 -10.12
N GLN A 229 8.04 12.66 -10.26
CA GLN A 229 9.26 12.67 -11.06
C GLN A 229 10.41 12.06 -10.26
N PRO A 230 11.35 11.35 -10.91
CA PRO A 230 12.61 11.00 -10.24
C PRO A 230 13.27 12.29 -9.74
N PRO A 231 14.01 12.26 -8.63
CA PRO A 231 14.76 13.42 -8.18
C PRO A 231 15.59 13.91 -9.35
N LEU A 232 15.27 15.10 -9.87
CA LEU A 232 16.06 15.69 -10.93
C LEU A 232 17.47 15.80 -10.37
N GLY A 233 18.41 15.06 -10.97
CA GLY A 233 19.82 15.07 -10.64
C GLY A 233 20.49 16.40 -11.00
N GLY A 234 19.84 17.52 -10.67
CA GLY A 234 20.57 18.75 -10.43
C GLY A 234 21.63 18.43 -9.39
N PRO A 235 22.88 18.89 -9.58
CA PRO A 235 23.96 18.61 -8.65
C PRO A 235 23.42 18.97 -7.29
N ALA A 236 23.33 17.97 -6.40
CA ALA A 236 22.89 18.18 -5.03
C ALA A 236 23.64 19.43 -4.59
N LYS A 237 22.90 20.53 -4.36
CA LYS A 237 23.50 21.73 -3.83
C LYS A 237 23.99 21.25 -2.49
N VAL A 238 25.26 20.87 -2.42
CA VAL A 238 25.91 20.38 -1.23
C VAL A 238 25.71 21.55 -0.30
N GLN A 239 24.69 21.47 0.54
CA GLN A 239 24.65 22.28 1.74
C GLN A 239 25.94 21.84 2.40
N HIS A 240 26.94 22.72 2.32
CA HIS A 240 28.11 22.67 3.16
C HIS A 240 27.55 22.66 4.58
N ILE A 241 27.26 21.46 5.07
CA ILE A 241 27.27 21.18 6.49
C ILE A 241 28.68 21.60 6.85
N PRO A 242 28.86 22.66 7.67
CA PRO A 242 30.18 23.04 8.12
C PRO A 242 30.79 21.77 8.69
N SER A 243 31.89 21.34 8.08
CA SER A 243 32.66 20.19 8.53
C SER A 243 33.14 20.53 9.94
N GLN A 244 32.31 20.25 10.95
CA GLN A 244 32.74 20.20 12.32
C GLN A 244 33.62 18.98 12.41
N THR A 245 34.92 19.23 12.23
CA THR A 245 36.01 18.30 12.49
C THR A 245 35.75 17.62 13.84
N PRO A 246 35.44 16.31 13.88
CA PRO A 246 35.58 15.56 15.11
C PRO A 246 37.10 15.49 15.34
N SER A 247 37.59 16.30 16.26
CA SER A 247 38.95 16.20 16.80
C SER A 247 39.08 14.88 17.55
N VAL A 248 39.25 13.78 16.80
CA VAL A 248 39.67 12.49 17.35
C VAL A 248 41.16 12.37 17.08
N SER A 249 41.94 12.68 18.10
CA SER A 249 43.37 12.35 18.16
C SER A 249 43.53 10.84 18.18
N VAL A 250 43.93 10.25 17.06
CA VAL A 250 44.49 8.89 17.03
C VAL A 250 45.98 9.01 16.73
N THR A 251 46.79 8.68 17.73
CA THR A 251 48.24 8.66 17.70
C THR A 251 48.75 7.28 17.24
N THR A 252 49.85 7.29 16.48
CA THR A 252 50.86 6.21 16.28
C THR A 252 50.57 5.19 15.18
N GLN A 253 51.01 5.44 13.94
CA GLN A 253 52.34 5.11 13.32
C GLN A 253 52.52 3.64 12.90
N THR A 254 52.78 3.42 11.60
CA THR A 254 53.76 2.44 11.10
C THR A 254 54.36 3.01 9.81
N GLU A 255 55.68 3.22 9.84
CA GLU A 255 56.50 3.76 8.76
C GLU A 255 56.55 2.85 7.52
N THR A 256 56.52 3.47 6.34
CA THR A 256 56.99 2.89 5.07
C THR A 256 57.54 4.07 4.24
N PRO A 257 58.72 3.93 3.59
CA PRO A 257 59.56 5.05 3.12
C PRO A 257 58.89 5.94 2.05
N PRO A 258 59.38 7.18 1.88
CA PRO A 258 58.67 8.24 1.18
C PRO A 258 58.56 7.99 -0.33
N PRO A 259 57.35 7.96 -0.92
CA PRO A 259 57.19 8.17 -2.35
C PRO A 259 57.08 9.68 -2.61
N THR A 260 58.15 10.17 -3.21
CA THR A 260 58.34 11.47 -3.83
C THR A 260 57.19 11.79 -4.80
N GLY A 261 56.60 12.98 -4.67
CA GLY A 261 55.69 13.58 -5.65
C GLY A 261 54.21 13.23 -5.49
N ALA A 262 53.43 14.16 -4.94
CA ALA A 262 51.98 14.10 -5.07
C ALA A 262 51.59 14.30 -6.54
N LEU A 263 50.97 13.29 -7.15
CA LEU A 263 50.44 13.37 -8.51
C LEU A 263 48.95 13.73 -8.48
N PHE A 264 48.52 14.52 -9.46
CA PHE A 264 47.15 14.99 -9.59
C PHE A 264 46.58 14.53 -10.93
N CYS A 265 45.33 14.06 -10.91
CA CYS A 265 44.64 13.63 -12.11
C CYS A 265 44.44 14.83 -13.05
N SER A 266 44.88 14.69 -14.31
CA SER A 266 44.72 15.73 -15.34
C SER A 266 43.25 16.00 -15.70
N ASN A 267 42.34 15.05 -15.46
CA ASN A 267 40.92 15.19 -15.79
C ASN A 267 40.10 15.83 -14.66
N CYS A 268 40.33 15.48 -13.39
CA CYS A 268 39.50 15.96 -12.27
C CYS A 268 40.27 16.67 -11.15
N GLY A 269 41.60 16.72 -11.21
CA GLY A 269 42.46 17.35 -10.20
C GLY A 269 42.59 16.58 -8.88
N ALA A 270 42.04 15.37 -8.78
CA ALA A 270 42.15 14.57 -7.56
C ALA A 270 43.59 14.06 -7.35
N LYS A 271 44.07 14.12 -6.11
CA LYS A 271 45.37 13.57 -5.71
C LYS A 271 45.30 12.04 -5.69
N PHE A 272 46.30 11.38 -6.25
CA PHE A 272 46.38 9.92 -6.27
C PHE A 272 47.77 9.42 -5.84
N GLN A 273 47.86 8.15 -5.45
CA GLN A 273 49.13 7.53 -5.10
C GLN A 273 49.89 7.05 -6.35
N SER A 274 51.20 7.28 -6.37
CA SER A 274 52.09 6.78 -7.43
C SER A 274 51.90 5.27 -7.65
N GLY A 275 51.54 4.88 -8.88
CA GLY A 275 51.30 3.48 -9.27
C GLY A 275 49.83 3.12 -9.51
N ALA A 276 48.87 4.03 -9.24
CA ALA A 276 47.48 3.83 -9.62
C ALA A 276 47.30 3.89 -11.15
N LYS A 277 46.67 2.86 -11.74
CA LYS A 277 46.35 2.83 -13.19
C LYS A 277 45.13 3.66 -13.56
N PHE A 278 44.24 3.93 -12.60
CA PHE A 278 43.00 4.67 -12.82
C PHE A 278 42.73 5.61 -11.66
N CYS A 279 42.12 6.75 -11.94
CA CYS A 279 41.70 7.70 -10.93
C CYS A 279 40.52 7.16 -10.15
N GLU A 280 40.66 7.02 -8.83
CA GLU A 280 39.57 6.56 -7.96
C GLU A 280 38.36 7.51 -7.95
N ASN A 281 38.56 8.78 -8.31
CA ASN A 281 37.50 9.78 -8.28
C ASN A 281 36.69 9.86 -9.58
N CYS A 282 37.34 9.70 -10.75
CA CYS A 282 36.65 9.86 -12.05
C CYS A 282 36.81 8.69 -13.02
N GLY A 283 37.58 7.65 -12.67
CA GLY A 283 37.79 6.47 -13.49
C GLY A 283 38.66 6.67 -14.74
N SER A 284 39.23 7.86 -14.94
CA SER A 284 40.14 8.10 -16.06
C SER A 284 41.46 7.37 -15.86
N ASN A 285 42.09 6.95 -16.96
CA ASN A 285 43.45 6.41 -16.95
C ASN A 285 44.43 7.53 -16.52
N LEU A 286 45.41 7.20 -15.67
CA LEU A 286 46.33 8.14 -15.02
C LEU A 286 47.69 8.25 -15.72
#